data_AF-A0A8C5WJ60-F1
#
_entry.id   AF-A0A8C5WJ60-F1
#
_cell.length_a   1.000
_cell.length_b   1.000
_cell.length_c   1.000
_cell.angle_alpha   90.00
_cell.angle_beta   90.00
_cell.angle_gamma   90.00
#
_symmetry.space_group_name_H-M   'P 1'
#
loop_
_entity.id
_entity.type
_entity.pdbx_description
1 polymer ?
#
loop_
_entity_poly.entity_id
_entity_poly.type
_entity_poly.pdbx_seq_one_letter_code
_entity_poly.pdbx_strand_id
1 'polypeptide(L)'
;ISISTYPSNHIYLSIHIHPSRSISIDPYLYPSTHPYIYPSTHPYIYPSNHIYISSYLSKLQKSRVALWFFLSSDYSIEETVSMITEKADSDLEKIRAIWIWICHNIRYDVEGFLGLSPKIYHAKEVVKTGKAVCSGYAGLFKEMCRHIGIKCREVSGYSRGSEYIEGLGFHRTKSNHMWNALELDSEWYLLDACWGAGTVNLQERIFIPSYDDFYFFTDPEDFIETHWPDDPTWQLLESTVSFEMFERNVFKTSEFFNGCNHEEDLIVASGSLTVIFKTSRPLLAMYELGHKQLSGPMGKKCFMSQIEETQLSCHLLLPYLGYYRLSLFVKNISGEHYKNVANLLIRCTNPINHNELFPPELSVHCGPGVSTKLNGLIDPSHPHPLINTSSGACTITFHTSTATEVLSVLEQNIGRNHLYSLDRYCLVTHLEHKISISLHLPTSGCYKLSVFARNQEKAPEFSHVCNYVIRCLADNHMLPFPKVYSAWRQGCILLKPRAGLLASESWETFRVKIAGAHKVVVIGPKKTELQLTKNKIWEGRVYTGPPGSLLKLAVKSSQNANTMDIVMSFKSQTNFSVNDGTSG
;
A
#
# COMPACT_ATOMS: atom_id res chain seq x y z
N ILE A 1 -10.68 -9.33 9.67
CA ILE A 1 -9.68 -9.89 8.71
C ILE A 1 -9.44 -11.34 9.14
N SER A 2 -9.47 -12.33 8.24
CA SER A 2 -9.02 -13.70 8.58
C SER A 2 -7.56 -13.88 8.15
N ILE A 3 -6.70 -14.31 9.08
CA ILE A 3 -5.27 -14.54 8.84
C ILE A 3 -5.05 -16.03 8.64
N SER A 4 -4.43 -16.42 7.52
CA SER A 4 -3.92 -17.77 7.34
C SER A 4 -2.44 -17.71 6.99
N THR A 5 -1.61 -18.35 7.82
CA THR A 5 -0.18 -18.51 7.61
C THR A 5 0.06 -19.90 7.04
N TYR A 6 0.60 -19.96 5.82
CA TYR A 6 1.15 -21.19 5.26
C TYR A 6 2.68 -21.17 5.43
N PRO A 7 3.41 -22.29 5.29
CA PRO A 7 4.86 -22.34 5.50
C PRO A 7 5.70 -21.62 4.41
N SER A 8 5.17 -20.56 3.81
CA SER A 8 5.84 -19.70 2.83
C SER A 8 5.79 -18.24 3.31
N ASN A 9 6.65 -17.34 2.80
CA ASN A 9 6.70 -15.91 3.15
C ASN A 9 5.44 -15.11 2.69
N HIS A 10 4.29 -15.76 2.62
CA HIS A 10 3.02 -15.23 2.15
C HIS A 10 1.99 -15.23 3.26
N ILE A 11 1.30 -14.10 3.42
CA ILE A 11 0.18 -13.94 4.33
C ILE A 11 -1.05 -13.57 3.53
N TYR A 12 -2.12 -14.33 3.76
CA TYR A 12 -3.41 -14.10 3.10
C TYR A 12 -4.38 -13.49 4.11
N LEU A 13 -4.95 -12.36 3.71
CA LEU A 13 -5.94 -11.57 4.45
C LEU A 13 -7.17 -11.40 3.56
N SER A 14 -8.35 -11.71 4.09
CA SER A 14 -9.61 -11.44 3.38
C SER A 14 -10.21 -10.10 3.82
N ILE A 15 -10.42 -9.18 2.87
CA ILE A 15 -11.12 -7.91 3.11
C ILE A 15 -12.46 -7.92 2.32
N HIS A 16 -13.57 -7.88 3.04
CA HIS A 16 -14.90 -7.73 2.43
C HIS A 16 -15.32 -6.25 2.49
N ILE A 17 -15.46 -5.61 1.32
CA ILE A 17 -15.89 -4.21 1.22
C ILE A 17 -17.30 -4.15 0.61
N HIS A 18 -18.30 -3.79 1.41
CA HIS A 18 -19.71 -3.76 0.98
C HIS A 18 -20.03 -2.55 0.05
N PRO A 19 -20.96 -2.69 -0.91
CA PRO A 19 -21.19 -1.66 -1.95
C PRO A 19 -22.02 -0.46 -1.50
N SER A 20 -22.71 -0.52 -0.36
CA SER A 20 -23.60 0.54 0.13
C SER A 20 -23.74 0.45 1.65
N ARG A 21 -23.41 1.55 2.35
CA ARG A 21 -23.30 1.69 3.81
C ARG A 21 -22.01 1.13 4.43
N SER A 22 -21.72 1.69 5.61
CA SER A 22 -20.58 1.49 6.51
C SER A 22 -19.95 0.09 6.48
N ILE A 23 -18.63 0.08 6.68
CA ILE A 23 -17.82 -1.12 6.89
C ILE A 23 -18.38 -1.86 8.10
N SER A 24 -18.99 -3.03 7.88
CA SER A 24 -19.39 -3.95 8.94
C SER A 24 -18.58 -5.25 8.82
N ILE A 25 -17.88 -5.60 9.89
CA ILE A 25 -17.27 -6.91 10.08
C ILE A 25 -18.34 -7.75 10.79
N ASP A 26 -18.89 -8.76 10.11
CA ASP A 26 -19.91 -9.64 10.69
C ASP A 26 -19.24 -10.92 11.22
N PRO A 27 -19.29 -11.23 12.53
CA PRO A 27 -18.68 -12.42 13.11
C PRO A 27 -19.75 -13.43 13.52
N TYR A 28 -20.09 -14.37 12.64
CA TYR A 28 -20.81 -15.59 13.06
C TYR A 28 -20.34 -16.82 12.27
N LEU A 29 -19.73 -17.79 12.97
CA LEU A 29 -20.18 -19.20 13.07
C LEU A 29 -19.23 -20.05 13.94
N TYR A 30 -19.68 -20.26 15.19
CA TYR A 30 -19.57 -21.41 16.13
C TYR A 30 -18.26 -22.18 16.44
N PRO A 31 -18.16 -22.74 17.67
CA PRO A 31 -16.91 -23.01 18.39
C PRO A 31 -16.47 -24.47 18.30
N SER A 32 -15.18 -24.73 18.52
CA SER A 32 -14.72 -26.06 18.94
C SER A 32 -13.86 -25.96 20.20
N THR A 33 -14.22 -26.82 21.14
CA THR A 33 -13.68 -27.02 22.48
C THR A 33 -12.34 -27.78 22.40
N HIS A 34 -11.28 -27.29 23.04
CA HIS A 34 -10.63 -27.96 24.18
C HIS A 34 -9.33 -27.26 24.64
N PRO A 35 -8.98 -27.40 25.95
CA PRO A 35 -8.00 -26.57 26.64
C PRO A 35 -6.66 -27.29 26.82
N TYR A 36 -5.52 -26.60 26.73
CA TYR A 36 -4.32 -26.88 27.54
C TYR A 36 -3.39 -25.65 27.56
N ILE A 37 -3.12 -25.13 28.75
CA ILE A 37 -2.15 -24.08 29.05
C ILE A 37 -0.99 -24.73 29.81
N TYR A 38 0.25 -24.44 29.42
CA TYR A 38 1.42 -24.51 30.30
C TYR A 38 2.14 -23.16 30.31
N PRO A 39 2.70 -22.72 31.46
CA PRO A 39 3.22 -21.37 31.64
C PRO A 39 4.75 -21.29 31.48
N SER A 40 5.25 -20.17 30.94
CA SER A 40 6.64 -19.73 31.11
C SER A 40 6.67 -18.20 31.18
N THR A 41 6.65 -17.58 32.37
CA THR A 41 7.82 -17.13 33.15
C THR A 41 8.75 -16.16 32.42
N HIS A 42 8.40 -14.86 32.41
CA HIS A 42 9.27 -13.78 32.89
C HIS A 42 8.43 -12.53 33.24
N PRO A 43 8.86 -11.71 34.22
CA PRO A 43 7.98 -10.82 34.97
C PRO A 43 8.06 -9.38 34.46
N TYR A 44 7.03 -8.94 33.77
CA TYR A 44 6.54 -7.57 33.91
C TYR A 44 5.06 -7.70 34.24
N ILE A 45 4.70 -7.18 35.41
CA ILE A 45 3.38 -7.26 36.01
C ILE A 45 2.46 -6.39 35.16
N TYR A 46 1.86 -6.98 34.13
CA TYR A 46 0.57 -6.53 33.62
C TYR A 46 -0.48 -7.15 34.55
N PRO A 47 -1.29 -6.37 35.29
CA PRO A 47 -2.46 -6.95 35.90
C PRO A 47 -3.33 -7.49 34.76
N SER A 48 -3.58 -8.79 34.84
CA SER A 48 -4.35 -9.65 33.95
C SER A 48 -5.84 -9.24 33.86
N ASN A 49 -6.11 -7.98 33.47
CA ASN A 49 -7.44 -7.39 33.41
C ASN A 49 -8.19 -7.77 32.11
N HIS A 50 -7.48 -8.08 31.02
CA HIS A 50 -8.12 -8.47 29.74
C HIS A 50 -8.97 -9.76 29.83
N ILE A 51 -8.57 -10.72 30.68
CA ILE A 51 -9.27 -12.01 30.80
C ILE A 51 -10.57 -11.88 31.62
N TYR A 52 -10.59 -11.01 32.65
CA TYR A 52 -11.79 -10.77 33.44
C TYR A 52 -12.83 -9.92 32.70
N ILE A 53 -12.40 -8.90 31.95
CA ILE A 53 -13.26 -7.98 31.18
C ILE A 53 -13.99 -8.70 30.04
N SER A 54 -13.33 -9.61 29.32
CA SER A 54 -13.93 -10.39 28.22
C SER A 54 -15.14 -11.23 28.67
N SER A 55 -15.07 -11.82 29.87
CA SER A 55 -16.16 -12.63 30.41
C SER A 55 -17.41 -11.80 30.72
N TYR A 56 -17.23 -10.56 31.20
CA TYR A 56 -18.31 -9.61 31.50
C TYR A 56 -18.90 -8.98 30.24
N LEU A 57 -18.06 -8.65 29.25
CA LEU A 57 -18.49 -8.15 27.93
C LEU A 57 -19.35 -9.16 27.17
N SER A 58 -19.04 -10.47 27.27
CA SER A 58 -19.86 -11.53 26.69
C SER A 58 -21.28 -11.61 27.30
N LYS A 59 -21.41 -11.25 28.59
CA LYS A 59 -22.70 -11.14 29.29
C LYS A 59 -23.46 -9.85 28.93
N LEU A 60 -22.75 -8.74 28.72
CA LEU A 60 -23.34 -7.44 28.36
C LEU A 60 -23.83 -7.36 26.91
N GLN A 61 -23.06 -7.88 25.94
CA GLN A 61 -23.36 -7.73 24.51
C GLN A 61 -24.56 -8.54 24.02
N LYS A 62 -24.94 -9.65 24.68
CA LYS A 62 -25.85 -10.64 24.08
C LYS A 62 -27.33 -10.58 24.49
N SER A 63 -27.77 -9.72 25.42
CA SER A 63 -29.18 -9.80 25.83
C SER A 63 -29.92 -8.54 26.29
N ARG A 64 -29.31 -7.35 26.48
CA ARG A 64 -30.05 -6.23 27.09
C ARG A 64 -29.84 -4.81 26.53
N VAL A 65 -29.04 -4.59 25.49
CA VAL A 65 -28.85 -3.24 24.88
C VAL A 65 -30.15 -2.69 24.25
N ALA A 66 -31.07 -3.56 23.83
CA ALA A 66 -32.34 -3.14 23.22
C ALA A 66 -33.36 -2.51 24.20
N LEU A 67 -33.21 -2.68 25.52
CA LEU A 67 -34.16 -2.15 26.52
C LEU A 67 -33.82 -0.74 27.04
N TRP A 68 -32.67 -0.17 26.64
CA TRP A 68 -32.09 1.02 27.28
C TRP A 68 -32.27 2.31 26.47
N PHE A 69 -32.85 2.20 25.27
CA PHE A 69 -33.06 3.30 24.32
C PHE A 69 -34.19 4.28 24.70
N PHE A 70 -34.91 4.05 25.81
CA PHE A 70 -36.02 4.88 26.27
C PHE A 70 -35.99 5.09 27.80
N LEU A 71 -34.89 5.60 28.34
CA LEU A 71 -34.96 6.26 29.64
C LEU A 71 -35.56 7.66 29.41
N SER A 72 -36.78 7.87 29.90
CA SER A 72 -37.48 9.16 29.88
C SER A 72 -36.60 10.27 30.47
N SER A 73 -36.70 11.48 29.91
CA SER A 73 -35.97 12.71 30.25
C SER A 73 -36.14 13.24 31.69
N ASP A 74 -36.69 12.43 32.60
CA ASP A 74 -37.12 12.81 33.94
C ASP A 74 -36.26 12.19 35.06
N TYR A 75 -35.33 11.27 34.75
CA TYR A 75 -34.44 10.69 35.76
C TYR A 75 -33.32 11.65 36.15
N SER A 76 -33.02 11.70 37.44
CA SER A 76 -31.82 12.35 37.97
C SER A 76 -30.55 11.60 37.55
N ILE A 77 -29.40 12.27 37.67
CA ILE A 77 -28.08 11.66 37.42
C ILE A 77 -27.87 10.47 38.36
N GLU A 78 -28.29 10.58 39.62
CA GLU A 78 -28.18 9.53 40.62
C GLU A 78 -29.00 8.29 40.26
N GLU A 79 -30.27 8.47 39.88
CA GLU A 79 -31.12 7.35 39.43
C GLU A 79 -30.55 6.69 38.18
N THR A 80 -30.04 7.49 37.24
CA THR A 80 -29.38 6.99 36.03
C THR A 80 -28.18 6.12 36.39
N VAL A 81 -27.29 6.62 37.26
CA VAL A 81 -26.11 5.87 37.72
C VAL A 81 -26.51 4.58 38.42
N SER A 82 -27.47 4.64 39.34
CA SER A 82 -27.98 3.47 40.07
C SER A 82 -28.50 2.39 39.11
N MET A 83 -29.31 2.77 38.12
CA MET A 83 -29.84 1.84 37.13
C MET A 83 -28.75 1.23 36.25
N ILE A 84 -27.81 2.04 35.74
CA ILE A 84 -26.80 1.53 34.81
C ILE A 84 -25.72 0.70 35.50
N THR A 85 -25.54 0.86 36.81
CA THR A 85 -24.54 0.14 37.61
C THR A 85 -25.12 -0.99 38.47
N GLU A 86 -26.44 -1.21 38.47
CA GLU A 86 -27.15 -2.19 39.30
C GLU A 86 -26.52 -3.60 39.27
N LYS A 87 -25.98 -3.99 38.12
CA LYS A 87 -25.43 -5.33 37.86
C LYS A 87 -23.91 -5.42 37.83
N ALA A 88 -23.24 -4.30 38.10
CA ALA A 88 -21.78 -4.26 38.11
C ALA A 88 -21.25 -4.69 39.46
N ASP A 89 -20.41 -5.72 39.45
CA ASP A 89 -19.83 -6.35 40.63
C ASP A 89 -18.51 -5.67 41.04
N SER A 90 -17.84 -4.98 40.10
CA SER A 90 -16.59 -4.24 40.34
C SER A 90 -16.66 -2.76 39.94
N ASP A 91 -15.77 -1.95 40.50
CA ASP A 91 -15.70 -0.52 40.16
C ASP A 91 -15.35 -0.29 38.69
N LEU A 92 -14.48 -1.12 38.10
CA LEU A 92 -14.21 -1.12 36.66
C LEU A 92 -15.48 -1.33 35.82
N GLU A 93 -16.33 -2.28 36.21
CA GLU A 93 -17.58 -2.56 35.51
C GLU A 93 -18.58 -1.40 35.63
N LYS A 94 -18.63 -0.73 36.79
CA LYS A 94 -19.45 0.47 37.00
C LYS A 94 -18.97 1.63 36.11
N ILE A 95 -17.66 1.90 36.13
CA ILE A 95 -17.01 2.92 35.31
C ILE A 95 -17.30 2.67 33.82
N ARG A 96 -17.15 1.41 33.38
CA ARG A 96 -17.41 0.99 32.01
C ARG A 96 -18.87 1.18 31.61
N ALA A 97 -19.82 0.82 32.49
CA ALA A 97 -21.24 0.99 32.24
C ALA A 97 -21.61 2.48 32.06
N ILE A 98 -21.07 3.35 32.92
CA ILE A 98 -21.22 4.81 32.81
C ILE A 98 -20.67 5.32 31.47
N TRP A 99 -19.45 4.92 31.12
CA TRP A 99 -18.80 5.37 29.89
C TRP A 99 -19.57 4.96 28.62
N ILE A 100 -19.98 3.68 28.55
CA ILE A 100 -20.79 3.15 27.43
C ILE A 100 -22.12 3.89 27.33
N TRP A 101 -22.79 4.12 28.46
CA TRP A 101 -24.06 4.82 28.49
C TRP A 101 -23.91 6.24 27.93
N ILE A 102 -22.89 6.99 28.35
CA ILE A 102 -22.64 8.34 27.83
C ILE A 102 -22.38 8.30 26.32
N CYS A 103 -21.51 7.41 25.84
CA CYS A 103 -21.15 7.32 24.42
C CYS A 103 -22.34 7.02 23.49
N HIS A 104 -23.34 6.29 23.98
CA HIS A 104 -24.51 5.90 23.19
C HIS A 104 -25.71 6.84 23.34
N ASN A 105 -25.81 7.56 24.46
CA ASN A 105 -27.01 8.36 24.79
C ASN A 105 -26.79 9.88 24.64
N ILE A 106 -25.54 10.34 24.60
CA ILE A 106 -25.21 11.75 24.41
C ILE A 106 -24.72 11.96 22.98
N ARG A 107 -25.27 12.99 22.31
CA ARG A 107 -24.85 13.44 20.97
C ARG A 107 -24.02 14.71 21.07
N TYR A 108 -23.10 14.91 20.14
CA TYR A 108 -22.33 16.17 20.14
C TYR A 108 -23.21 17.38 19.80
N ASP A 109 -23.13 18.43 20.60
CA ASP A 109 -23.82 19.72 20.42
C ASP A 109 -23.09 20.57 19.37
N VAL A 110 -23.28 20.22 18.09
CA VAL A 110 -22.63 20.89 16.96
C VAL A 110 -23.02 22.37 16.87
N GLU A 111 -24.28 22.71 17.14
CA GLU A 111 -24.74 24.10 17.09
C GLU A 111 -24.11 24.96 18.20
N GLY A 112 -24.08 24.45 19.44
CA GLY A 112 -23.44 25.13 20.55
C GLY A 112 -21.93 25.27 20.34
N PHE A 113 -21.30 24.24 19.80
CA PHE A 113 -19.89 24.26 19.42
C PHE A 113 -19.57 25.34 18.38
N LEU A 114 -20.38 25.45 17.32
CA LEU A 114 -20.25 26.47 16.27
C LEU A 114 -20.67 27.88 16.72
N GLY A 115 -21.13 28.06 17.95
CA GLY A 115 -21.60 29.34 18.49
C GLY A 115 -22.95 29.79 17.92
N LEU A 116 -23.73 28.86 17.34
CA LEU A 116 -25.06 29.12 16.80
C LEU A 116 -26.15 29.05 17.88
N SER A 117 -25.85 28.43 19.01
CA SER A 117 -26.68 28.36 20.21
C SER A 117 -25.82 28.38 21.49
N PRO A 118 -26.40 28.57 22.69
CA PRO A 118 -25.67 28.37 23.94
C PRO A 118 -25.17 26.92 24.06
N LYS A 119 -23.88 26.75 24.41
CA LYS A 119 -23.27 25.44 24.61
C LYS A 119 -23.97 24.66 25.73
N ILE A 120 -24.26 23.39 25.49
CA ILE A 120 -24.74 22.48 26.53
C ILE A 120 -23.52 21.81 27.20
N TYR A 121 -23.26 22.15 28.46
CA TYR A 121 -22.12 21.59 29.21
C TYR A 121 -22.40 21.28 30.69
N HIS A 122 -23.55 21.68 31.25
CA HIS A 122 -23.92 21.31 32.61
C HIS A 122 -24.50 19.89 32.66
N ALA A 123 -23.99 19.01 33.51
CA ALA A 123 -24.37 17.60 33.57
C ALA A 123 -25.89 17.35 33.61
N LYS A 124 -26.65 18.16 34.37
CA LYS A 124 -28.13 18.07 34.42
C LYS A 124 -28.79 18.38 33.06
N GLU A 125 -28.27 19.38 32.35
CA GLU A 125 -28.76 19.74 31.02
C GLU A 125 -28.36 18.69 29.98
N VAL A 126 -27.16 18.12 30.09
CA VAL A 126 -26.68 17.05 29.21
C VAL A 126 -27.60 15.84 29.28
N VAL A 127 -27.92 15.35 30.50
CA VAL A 127 -28.84 14.21 30.68
C VAL A 127 -30.24 14.54 30.16
N LYS A 128 -30.74 15.75 30.43
CA LYS A 128 -32.08 16.18 29.98
C LYS A 128 -32.19 16.27 28.46
N THR A 129 -31.15 16.74 27.78
CA THR A 129 -31.18 17.04 26.33
C THR A 129 -30.60 15.94 25.47
N GLY A 130 -29.81 15.03 26.04
CA GLY A 130 -29.03 14.04 25.29
C GLY A 130 -27.96 14.69 24.39
N LYS A 131 -27.50 15.90 24.72
CA LYS A 131 -26.51 16.65 23.92
C LYS A 131 -25.44 17.29 24.80
N ALA A 132 -24.21 17.38 24.29
CA ALA A 132 -23.11 18.07 24.97
C ALA A 132 -22.00 18.50 24.01
N VAL A 133 -21.25 19.55 24.37
CA VAL A 133 -19.88 19.78 23.86
C VAL A 133 -18.87 18.97 24.68
N CYS A 134 -17.59 18.93 24.28
CA CYS A 134 -16.55 18.13 24.95
C CYS A 134 -16.50 18.29 26.48
N SER A 135 -16.56 19.53 26.99
CA SER A 135 -16.60 19.80 28.43
C SER A 135 -17.87 19.26 29.12
N GLY A 136 -18.99 19.18 28.40
CA GLY A 136 -20.22 18.57 28.91
C GLY A 136 -20.13 17.05 29.04
N TYR A 137 -19.47 16.38 28.10
CA TYR A 137 -19.16 14.94 28.23
C TYR A 137 -18.26 14.69 29.44
N ALA A 138 -17.15 15.44 29.55
CA ALA A 138 -16.18 15.27 30.62
C ALA A 138 -16.79 15.56 32.01
N GLY A 139 -17.60 16.61 32.10
CA GLY A 139 -18.29 16.99 33.34
C GLY A 139 -19.38 16.01 33.74
N LEU A 140 -20.16 15.48 32.79
CA LEU A 140 -21.16 14.45 33.08
C LEU A 140 -20.50 13.15 33.56
N PHE A 141 -19.44 12.70 32.89
CA PHE A 141 -18.73 11.48 33.28
C PHE A 141 -18.16 11.59 34.71
N LYS A 142 -17.54 12.74 35.03
CA LYS A 142 -17.06 13.04 36.39
C LYS A 142 -18.16 13.03 37.43
N GLU A 143 -19.30 13.66 37.14
CA GLU A 143 -20.43 13.71 38.08
C GLU A 143 -21.03 12.32 38.30
N MET A 144 -21.12 11.50 37.26
CA MET A 144 -21.55 10.10 37.39
C MET A 144 -20.53 9.26 38.20
N CYS A 145 -19.22 9.45 38.01
CA CYS A 145 -18.19 8.80 38.81
C CYS A 145 -18.29 9.17 40.31
N ARG A 146 -18.66 10.42 40.63
CA ARG A 146 -18.88 10.87 42.01
C ARG A 146 -19.95 10.03 42.72
N HIS A 147 -21.01 9.63 42.01
CA HIS A 147 -22.09 8.82 42.58
C HIS A 147 -21.69 7.37 42.89
N ILE A 148 -20.66 6.85 42.23
CA ILE A 148 -20.08 5.52 42.52
C ILE A 148 -18.82 5.59 43.39
N GLY A 149 -18.46 6.78 43.90
CA GLY A 149 -17.30 6.96 44.80
C GLY A 149 -15.93 6.95 44.10
N ILE A 150 -15.88 7.05 42.76
CA ILE A 150 -14.65 7.04 42.00
C ILE A 150 -14.13 8.47 41.79
N LYS A 151 -12.85 8.70 42.13
CA LYS A 151 -12.23 10.01 41.90
C LYS A 151 -11.99 10.20 40.40
N CYS A 152 -12.51 11.29 39.86
CA CYS A 152 -12.41 11.64 38.46
C CYS A 152 -12.12 13.14 38.32
N ARG A 153 -11.23 13.49 37.39
CA ARG A 153 -10.83 14.86 37.07
C ARG A 153 -11.18 15.17 35.62
N GLU A 154 -11.56 16.41 35.35
CA GLU A 154 -11.61 16.95 34.00
C GLU A 154 -10.21 17.45 33.64
N VAL A 155 -9.72 17.09 32.46
CA VAL A 155 -8.42 17.48 31.94
C VAL A 155 -8.65 18.31 30.68
N SER A 156 -8.16 19.55 30.68
CA SER A 156 -8.20 20.45 29.51
C SER A 156 -6.90 20.36 28.75
N GLY A 157 -6.96 20.53 27.42
CA GLY A 157 -5.77 20.55 26.60
C GLY A 157 -6.05 20.72 25.12
N TYR A 158 -5.05 20.37 24.33
CA TYR A 158 -5.07 20.42 22.87
C TYR A 158 -5.36 19.03 22.32
N SER A 159 -6.33 18.96 21.42
CA SER A 159 -6.60 17.77 20.63
C SER A 159 -6.31 18.01 19.15
N ARG A 160 -5.73 17.01 18.49
CA ARG A 160 -5.54 17.01 17.03
C ARG A 160 -6.81 16.53 16.30
N GLY A 161 -8.00 17.02 16.66
CA GLY A 161 -9.29 16.55 16.14
C GLY A 161 -9.71 17.14 14.77
N SER A 162 -11.02 17.18 14.49
CA SER A 162 -11.62 17.68 13.24
C SER A 162 -11.29 19.13 12.88
N GLU A 163 -10.75 19.90 13.83
CA GLU A 163 -10.28 21.28 13.66
C GLU A 163 -8.79 21.39 13.31
N TYR A 164 -8.04 20.29 13.41
CA TYR A 164 -6.61 20.28 13.19
C TYR A 164 -6.29 20.27 11.69
N ILE A 165 -5.60 21.32 11.24
CA ILE A 165 -5.04 21.40 9.88
C ILE A 165 -3.54 21.20 10.00
N GLU A 166 -3.04 20.08 9.44
CA GLU A 166 -1.61 19.78 9.40
C GLU A 166 -0.82 20.96 8.81
N GLY A 167 0.21 21.41 9.55
CA GLY A 167 1.13 22.47 9.10
C GLY A 167 0.76 23.91 9.50
N LEU A 168 -0.39 24.17 10.14
CA LEU A 168 -0.74 25.50 10.66
C LEU A 168 -0.38 25.72 12.14
N GLY A 169 -0.07 24.66 12.90
CA GLY A 169 0.27 24.72 14.33
C GLY A 169 -0.87 25.28 15.21
N PHE A 170 -0.82 25.02 16.51
CA PHE A 170 -1.75 25.57 17.50
C PHE A 170 -1.38 27.02 17.89
N HIS A 171 -0.73 27.76 17.00
CA HIS A 171 -0.18 29.08 17.30
C HIS A 171 -1.28 30.04 17.79
N ARG A 172 -1.26 30.32 19.11
CA ARG A 172 -2.08 31.30 19.83
C ARG A 172 -3.56 30.94 19.99
N THR A 173 -3.93 29.67 20.03
CA THR A 173 -5.28 29.24 20.39
C THR A 173 -5.34 28.84 21.88
N LYS A 174 -6.51 29.00 22.51
CA LYS A 174 -6.79 28.36 23.81
C LYS A 174 -6.98 26.86 23.59
N SER A 175 -6.81 26.07 24.64
CA SER A 175 -7.12 24.64 24.69
C SER A 175 -8.48 24.37 24.03
N ASN A 176 -8.50 23.44 23.07
CA ASN A 176 -9.67 23.19 22.22
C ASN A 176 -10.47 21.95 22.63
N HIS A 177 -10.01 21.20 23.64
CA HIS A 177 -10.67 19.95 24.04
C HIS A 177 -10.59 19.68 25.55
N MET A 178 -11.45 18.78 26.01
CA MET A 178 -11.53 18.36 27.40
C MET A 178 -11.94 16.89 27.51
N TRP A 179 -11.25 16.14 28.37
CA TRP A 179 -11.44 14.71 28.62
C TRP A 179 -11.31 14.40 30.13
N ASN A 180 -11.18 13.13 30.52
CA ASN A 180 -11.09 12.75 31.93
C ASN A 180 -9.82 11.95 32.26
N ALA A 181 -9.35 12.13 33.50
CA ALA A 181 -8.46 11.21 34.19
C ALA A 181 -9.16 10.70 35.46
N LEU A 182 -9.16 9.39 35.70
CA LEU A 182 -9.78 8.81 36.89
C LEU A 182 -8.82 7.94 37.68
N GLU A 183 -9.05 7.79 38.98
CA GLU A 183 -8.24 6.96 39.87
C GLU A 183 -8.95 5.63 40.14
N LEU A 184 -8.30 4.51 39.81
CA LEU A 184 -8.75 3.15 40.09
C LEU A 184 -7.57 2.36 40.67
N ASP A 185 -7.78 1.68 41.80
CA ASP A 185 -6.72 0.93 42.50
C ASP A 185 -5.45 1.75 42.81
N SER A 186 -5.61 3.05 43.11
CA SER A 186 -4.54 4.03 43.36
C SER A 186 -3.72 4.45 42.14
N GLU A 187 -4.11 4.02 40.94
CA GLU A 187 -3.49 4.41 39.67
C GLU A 187 -4.44 5.30 38.86
N TRP A 188 -3.87 6.22 38.06
CA TRP A 188 -4.64 7.13 37.21
C TRP A 188 -4.76 6.61 35.77
N TYR A 189 -5.95 6.70 35.19
CA TYR A 189 -6.27 6.24 33.84
C TYR A 189 -6.91 7.35 33.02
N LEU A 190 -6.57 7.42 31.73
CA LEU A 190 -7.10 8.41 30.77
C LEU A 190 -8.27 7.84 29.97
N LEU A 191 -9.28 8.67 29.72
CA LEU A 191 -10.37 8.33 28.81
C LEU A 191 -11.02 9.57 28.18
N ASP A 192 -11.70 9.37 27.06
CA ASP A 192 -12.45 10.41 26.36
C ASP A 192 -13.83 9.88 25.89
N ALA A 193 -14.87 10.20 26.65
CA ALA A 193 -16.25 9.83 26.28
C ALA A 193 -16.80 10.64 25.10
N CYS A 194 -16.23 11.81 24.78
CA CYS A 194 -16.66 12.62 23.65
C CYS A 194 -16.20 12.00 22.33
N TRP A 195 -14.92 11.64 22.23
CA TRP A 195 -14.37 10.99 21.04
C TRP A 195 -14.79 9.51 20.96
N GLY A 196 -15.01 8.86 22.10
CA GLY A 196 -15.62 7.53 22.15
C GLY A 196 -17.07 7.45 21.66
N ALA A 197 -17.81 8.57 21.63
CA ALA A 197 -19.21 8.63 21.16
C ALA A 197 -19.33 8.74 19.63
N GLY A 198 -18.37 9.40 18.97
CA GLY A 198 -18.38 9.61 17.52
C GLY A 198 -17.66 10.86 17.06
N THR A 199 -17.96 11.30 15.84
CA THR A 199 -17.28 12.41 15.17
C THR A 199 -18.25 13.47 14.65
N VAL A 200 -17.73 14.64 14.28
CA VAL A 200 -18.50 15.76 13.72
C VAL A 200 -18.10 15.99 12.27
N ASN A 201 -19.08 16.00 11.38
CA ASN A 201 -18.91 16.53 10.02
C ASN A 201 -19.21 18.03 10.05
N LEU A 202 -18.16 18.87 9.97
CA LEU A 202 -18.30 20.32 10.02
C LEU A 202 -18.92 20.91 8.74
N GLN A 203 -18.76 20.27 7.58
CA GLN A 203 -19.40 20.73 6.35
C GLN A 203 -20.92 20.55 6.41
N GLU A 204 -21.37 19.39 6.86
CA GLU A 204 -22.79 19.05 6.99
C GLU A 204 -23.40 19.54 8.30
N ARG A 205 -22.56 19.99 9.25
CA ARG A 205 -22.94 20.42 10.61
C ARG A 205 -23.73 19.36 11.38
N ILE A 206 -23.34 18.11 11.22
CA ILE A 206 -24.00 16.97 11.89
C ILE A 206 -23.01 16.20 12.76
N PHE A 207 -23.53 15.65 13.86
CA PHE A 207 -22.85 14.62 14.64
C PHE A 207 -23.12 13.25 14.03
N ILE A 208 -22.07 12.45 13.85
CA ILE A 208 -22.13 11.09 13.34
C ILE A 208 -21.73 10.16 14.49
N PRO A 209 -22.71 9.44 15.10
CA PRO A 209 -22.40 8.44 16.12
C PRO A 209 -21.46 7.37 15.54
N SER A 210 -20.35 7.14 16.23
CA SER A 210 -19.34 6.16 15.83
C SER A 210 -18.60 5.73 17.09
N TYR A 211 -19.19 4.75 17.78
CA TYR A 211 -18.63 4.24 19.03
C TYR A 211 -17.21 3.71 18.81
N ASP A 212 -16.27 4.19 19.63
CA ASP A 212 -14.86 3.87 19.52
C ASP A 212 -14.25 3.53 20.88
N ASP A 213 -13.94 2.26 21.07
CA ASP A 213 -13.48 1.74 22.36
C ASP A 213 -12.06 2.13 22.74
N PHE A 214 -11.27 2.58 21.76
CA PHE A 214 -9.90 3.05 21.97
C PHE A 214 -9.83 4.08 23.09
N TYR A 215 -10.82 4.96 23.17
CA TYR A 215 -10.86 6.08 24.11
C TYR A 215 -11.33 5.70 25.53
N PHE A 216 -11.46 4.41 25.84
CA PHE A 216 -11.71 3.94 27.20
C PHE A 216 -10.44 3.33 27.80
N PHE A 217 -9.85 4.00 28.80
CA PHE A 217 -8.60 3.57 29.44
C PHE A 217 -7.47 3.39 28.44
N THR A 218 -7.35 4.35 27.53
CA THR A 218 -6.24 4.38 26.56
C THR A 218 -4.92 4.51 27.30
N ASP A 219 -3.91 3.77 26.85
CA ASP A 219 -2.56 3.90 27.38
C ASP A 219 -2.06 5.34 27.19
N PRO A 220 -1.44 5.95 28.22
CA PRO A 220 -0.81 7.27 28.11
C PRO A 220 0.09 7.46 26.88
N GLU A 221 0.87 6.45 26.48
CA GLU A 221 1.78 6.49 25.33
C GLU A 221 1.03 6.63 23.99
N ASP A 222 -0.18 6.08 23.91
CA ASP A 222 -1.04 6.16 22.73
C ASP A 222 -1.93 7.41 22.79
N PHE A 223 -2.44 7.76 23.97
CA PHE A 223 -3.35 8.88 24.18
C PHE A 223 -2.68 10.24 23.91
N ILE A 224 -1.38 10.38 24.26
CA ILE A 224 -0.61 11.61 24.02
C ILE A 224 -0.45 11.92 22.52
N GLU A 225 -0.68 10.95 21.63
CA GLU A 225 -0.65 11.17 20.19
C GLU A 225 -1.85 11.97 19.69
N THR A 226 -2.94 12.08 20.45
CA THR A 226 -4.05 12.95 20.06
C THR A 226 -4.36 14.01 21.11
N HIS A 227 -4.01 13.81 22.38
CA HIS A 227 -4.44 14.64 23.50
C HIS A 227 -3.24 15.14 24.31
N TRP A 228 -2.90 16.42 24.16
CA TRP A 228 -1.84 17.06 24.94
C TRP A 228 -2.44 17.95 26.05
N PRO A 229 -2.23 17.64 27.35
CA PRO A 229 -2.89 18.34 28.45
C PRO A 229 -2.23 19.68 28.78
N ASP A 230 -3.03 20.67 29.21
CA ASP A 230 -2.54 21.98 29.66
C ASP A 230 -1.61 21.88 30.87
N ASP A 231 -1.90 20.93 31.77
CA ASP A 231 -1.03 20.55 32.86
C ASP A 231 -0.32 19.23 32.47
N PRO A 232 1.01 19.28 32.20
CA PRO A 232 1.78 18.12 31.73
C PRO A 232 1.77 16.92 32.67
N THR A 233 1.39 17.09 33.95
CA THR A 233 1.28 15.96 34.88
C THR A 233 0.20 14.96 34.45
N TRP A 234 -0.82 15.41 33.72
CA TRP A 234 -1.87 14.55 33.17
C TRP A 234 -1.47 13.82 31.89
N GLN A 235 -0.22 13.93 31.44
CA GLN A 235 0.29 13.02 30.41
C GLN A 235 0.41 11.60 30.95
N LEU A 236 0.63 11.43 32.27
CA LEU A 236 0.85 10.13 32.93
C LEU A 236 2.00 9.30 32.32
N LEU A 237 2.95 9.97 31.67
CA LEU A 237 4.14 9.36 31.07
C LEU A 237 5.34 9.45 32.01
N GLU A 238 6.20 8.44 32.02
CA GLU A 238 7.51 8.51 32.69
C GLU A 238 8.39 9.61 32.08
N SER A 239 8.33 9.77 30.75
CA SER A 239 9.04 10.79 29.99
C SER A 239 8.05 11.67 29.23
N THR A 240 7.80 12.87 29.74
CA THR A 240 6.79 13.77 29.16
C THR A 240 7.15 14.25 27.76
N VAL A 241 6.16 14.30 26.87
CA VAL A 241 6.26 14.84 25.52
C VAL A 241 6.11 16.37 25.57
N SER A 242 7.08 17.09 25.02
CA SER A 242 6.99 18.55 24.90
C SER A 242 5.93 18.95 23.89
N PHE A 243 5.35 20.14 24.04
CA PHE A 243 4.36 20.66 23.09
C PHE A 243 4.90 20.71 21.65
N GLU A 244 6.16 21.14 21.47
CA GLU A 244 6.81 21.16 20.15
C GLU A 244 6.90 19.74 19.54
N MET A 245 7.22 18.73 20.35
CA MET A 245 7.27 17.35 19.88
C MET A 245 5.87 16.85 19.51
N PHE A 246 4.86 17.16 20.32
CA PHE A 246 3.46 16.85 20.03
C PHE A 246 3.00 17.44 18.69
N GLU A 247 3.34 18.69 18.40
CA GLU A 247 2.99 19.34 17.11
C GLU A 247 3.75 18.75 15.92
N ARG A 248 5.00 18.32 16.13
CA ARG A 248 5.85 17.75 15.06
C ARG A 248 5.56 16.28 14.78
N ASN A 249 4.98 15.56 15.75
CA ASN A 249 4.65 14.16 15.58
C ASN A 249 3.61 13.98 14.47
N VAL A 250 3.69 12.87 13.73
CA VAL A 250 2.66 12.50 12.76
C VAL A 250 1.34 12.30 13.50
N PHE A 251 0.24 12.83 12.96
CA PHE A 251 -1.07 12.66 13.55
C PHE A 251 -1.54 11.20 13.44
N LYS A 252 -1.77 10.53 14.58
CA LYS A 252 -2.21 9.14 14.67
C LYS A 252 -3.59 9.10 15.35
N THR A 253 -4.64 8.78 14.59
CA THR A 253 -6.02 8.66 15.11
C THR A 253 -6.26 7.30 15.78
N SER A 254 -7.39 7.09 16.45
CA SER A 254 -7.76 5.79 17.01
C SER A 254 -7.77 4.64 15.99
N GLU A 255 -8.02 4.89 14.69
CA GLU A 255 -7.90 3.87 13.64
C GLU A 255 -6.45 3.36 13.45
N PHE A 256 -5.44 4.11 13.89
CA PHE A 256 -4.06 3.66 13.98
C PHE A 256 -3.91 2.49 14.96
N PHE A 257 -4.57 2.59 16.13
CA PHE A 257 -4.38 1.71 17.28
C PHE A 257 -5.39 0.56 17.29
N ASN A 258 -6.67 0.84 16.98
CA ASN A 258 -7.74 -0.16 16.88
C ASN A 258 -7.53 -1.21 15.78
N GLY A 259 -6.62 -0.94 14.83
CA GLY A 259 -6.26 -1.88 13.77
C GLY A 259 -5.21 -2.91 14.17
N CYS A 260 -4.65 -2.85 15.38
CA CYS A 260 -3.59 -3.74 15.85
C CYS A 260 -4.00 -4.39 17.18
N ASN A 261 -4.59 -5.60 17.18
CA ASN A 261 -4.55 -6.42 18.39
C ASN A 261 -3.10 -6.83 18.63
N HIS A 262 -2.47 -6.21 19.63
CA HIS A 262 -1.03 -6.33 19.90
C HIS A 262 -0.53 -7.75 20.19
N GLU A 263 -1.41 -8.72 20.46
CA GLU A 263 -1.01 -10.11 20.74
C GLU A 263 -1.46 -11.14 19.68
N GLU A 264 -2.48 -10.87 18.85
CA GLU A 264 -2.98 -11.84 17.86
C GLU A 264 -2.72 -11.43 16.39
N ASP A 265 -2.40 -10.16 16.10
CA ASP A 265 -2.19 -9.65 14.74
C ASP A 265 -0.70 -9.35 14.41
N LEU A 266 0.23 -9.75 15.29
CA LEU A 266 1.65 -9.52 15.06
C LEU A 266 2.20 -10.46 13.98
N ILE A 267 2.47 -9.90 12.81
CA ILE A 267 3.10 -10.63 11.72
C ILE A 267 4.61 -10.68 11.95
N VAL A 268 5.18 -11.87 12.12
CA VAL A 268 6.63 -12.05 12.19
C VAL A 268 7.18 -12.37 10.81
N ALA A 269 8.17 -11.61 10.35
CA ALA A 269 8.81 -11.78 9.05
C ALA A 269 10.34 -11.75 9.14
N SER A 270 11.00 -12.50 8.25
CA SER A 270 12.46 -12.52 8.10
C SER A 270 12.85 -11.80 6.82
N GLY A 271 12.96 -10.47 6.88
CA GLY A 271 13.56 -9.62 5.83
C GLY A 271 12.69 -9.38 4.60
N SER A 272 11.76 -10.28 4.31
CA SER A 272 10.76 -10.13 3.24
C SER A 272 9.42 -10.72 3.66
N LEU A 273 8.34 -10.14 3.13
CA LEU A 273 6.98 -10.59 3.39
C LEU A 273 6.10 -10.24 2.20
N THR A 274 5.20 -11.13 1.80
CA THR A 274 4.14 -10.79 0.84
C THR A 274 2.79 -10.82 1.55
N VAL A 275 2.07 -9.71 1.52
CA VAL A 275 0.72 -9.58 2.08
C VAL A 275 -0.29 -9.55 0.95
N ILE A 276 -1.28 -10.43 0.98
CA ILE A 276 -2.31 -10.58 -0.06
C ILE A 276 -3.67 -10.27 0.56
N PHE A 277 -4.36 -9.28 0.02
CA PHE A 277 -5.70 -8.88 0.40
C PHE A 277 -6.70 -9.35 -0.64
N LYS A 278 -7.59 -10.29 -0.31
CA LYS A 278 -8.67 -10.71 -1.21
C LYS A 278 -9.73 -9.61 -1.29
N THR A 279 -10.21 -9.34 -2.50
CA THR A 279 -11.25 -8.35 -2.78
C THR A 279 -12.41 -9.00 -3.52
N SER A 280 -13.63 -8.54 -3.23
CA SER A 280 -14.85 -8.98 -3.93
C SER A 280 -15.04 -8.32 -5.29
N ARG A 281 -14.27 -7.26 -5.59
CA ARG A 281 -14.32 -6.48 -6.82
C ARG A 281 -12.97 -5.82 -7.12
N PRO A 282 -12.75 -5.36 -8.36
CA PRO A 282 -11.57 -4.58 -8.72
C PRO A 282 -11.51 -3.25 -7.96
N LEU A 283 -10.38 -2.97 -7.33
CA LEU A 283 -10.10 -1.75 -6.56
C LEU A 283 -8.74 -1.20 -6.94
N LEU A 284 -8.52 0.09 -6.66
CA LEU A 284 -7.19 0.68 -6.64
C LEU A 284 -6.67 0.67 -5.20
N ALA A 285 -5.37 0.50 -5.04
CA ALA A 285 -4.73 0.37 -3.74
C ALA A 285 -3.47 1.25 -3.66
N MET A 286 -3.23 1.78 -2.47
CA MET A 286 -2.02 2.50 -2.09
C MET A 286 -1.57 1.96 -0.73
N TYR A 287 -0.26 1.89 -0.56
CA TYR A 287 0.37 1.36 0.64
C TYR A 287 1.29 2.40 1.24
N GLU A 288 1.34 2.44 2.56
CA GLU A 288 2.28 3.24 3.32
C GLU A 288 3.00 2.34 4.32
N LEU A 289 4.34 2.34 4.29
CA LEU A 289 5.17 1.56 5.19
C LEU A 289 5.92 2.49 6.14
N GLY A 290 5.59 2.42 7.42
CA GLY A 290 6.21 3.18 8.49
C GLY A 290 7.24 2.36 9.27
N HIS A 291 8.39 2.97 9.56
CA HIS A 291 9.39 2.50 10.52
C HIS A 291 10.21 3.69 11.00
N LYS A 292 10.66 3.69 12.27
CA LYS A 292 11.42 4.80 12.88
C LYS A 292 12.68 5.23 12.11
N GLN A 293 13.28 4.33 11.35
CA GLN A 293 14.49 4.57 10.54
C GLN A 293 14.21 4.67 9.02
N LEU A 294 12.95 4.53 8.60
CA LEU A 294 12.60 4.69 7.19
C LEU A 294 12.38 6.17 6.87
N SER A 295 13.16 6.69 5.91
CA SER A 295 12.87 7.97 5.26
C SER A 295 11.89 7.77 4.10
N GLY A 296 11.15 8.82 3.72
CA GLY A 296 10.14 8.74 2.66
C GLY A 296 10.64 8.13 1.34
N PRO A 297 11.80 8.55 0.78
CA PRO A 297 12.36 7.94 -0.44
C PRO A 297 12.76 6.47 -0.26
N MET A 298 13.26 6.09 0.91
CA MET A 298 13.65 4.70 1.20
C MET A 298 12.41 3.80 1.33
N GLY A 299 11.35 4.28 1.98
CA GLY A 299 10.09 3.55 2.15
C GLY A 299 9.48 3.11 0.83
N LYS A 300 9.55 3.96 -0.21
CA LYS A 300 9.07 3.64 -1.57
C LYS A 300 9.86 2.51 -2.25
N LYS A 301 11.09 2.22 -1.83
CA LYS A 301 11.90 1.09 -2.32
C LYS A 301 11.68 -0.20 -1.52
N CYS A 302 10.94 -0.12 -0.41
CA CYS A 302 10.70 -1.25 0.48
C CYS A 302 9.46 -2.05 0.09
N PHE A 303 8.67 -1.61 -0.89
CA PHE A 303 7.51 -2.38 -1.31
C PHE A 303 7.24 -2.30 -2.81
N MET A 304 6.49 -3.28 -3.29
CA MET A 304 5.99 -3.38 -4.65
C MET A 304 4.55 -3.89 -4.61
N SER A 305 3.61 -3.17 -5.23
CA SER A 305 2.19 -3.50 -5.19
C SER A 305 1.67 -4.04 -6.53
N GLN A 306 0.89 -5.11 -6.48
CA GLN A 306 0.16 -5.67 -7.62
C GLN A 306 -1.34 -5.56 -7.37
N ILE A 307 -2.08 -5.09 -8.37
CA ILE A 307 -3.53 -4.84 -8.29
C ILE A 307 -4.24 -5.72 -9.32
N GLU A 308 -4.88 -6.78 -8.84
CA GLU A 308 -5.65 -7.74 -9.63
C GLU A 308 -7.15 -7.53 -9.42
N GLU A 309 -7.99 -8.27 -10.17
CA GLU A 309 -9.44 -8.09 -10.12
C GLU A 309 -10.07 -8.54 -8.79
N THR A 310 -9.48 -9.56 -8.16
CA THR A 310 -10.01 -10.22 -6.95
C THR A 310 -9.01 -10.23 -5.80
N GLN A 311 -7.85 -9.60 -5.98
CA GLN A 311 -6.84 -9.49 -4.93
C GLN A 311 -5.91 -8.30 -5.12
N LEU A 312 -5.34 -7.83 -4.01
CA LEU A 312 -4.30 -6.83 -3.94
C LEU A 312 -3.10 -7.46 -3.24
N SER A 313 -1.93 -7.42 -3.86
CA SER A 313 -0.72 -8.03 -3.30
C SER A 313 0.33 -6.95 -3.02
N CYS A 314 0.94 -6.98 -1.85
CA CYS A 314 2.02 -6.08 -1.46
C CYS A 314 3.24 -6.91 -1.05
N HIS A 315 4.29 -6.84 -1.86
CA HIS A 315 5.58 -7.47 -1.57
C HIS A 315 6.44 -6.47 -0.80
N LEU A 316 6.86 -6.83 0.40
CA LEU A 316 7.63 -6.01 1.32
C LEU A 316 9.06 -6.55 1.45
N LEU A 317 10.01 -5.62 1.55
CA LEU A 317 11.40 -5.83 1.93
C LEU A 317 11.66 -4.97 3.17
N LEU A 318 12.15 -5.61 4.23
CA LEU A 318 12.24 -5.03 5.57
C LEU A 318 13.72 -4.82 5.93
N PRO A 319 14.30 -3.62 5.67
CA PRO A 319 15.75 -3.40 5.80
C PRO A 319 16.28 -3.18 7.23
N TYR A 320 15.40 -3.06 8.21
CA TYR A 320 15.72 -2.76 9.60
C TYR A 320 15.09 -3.80 10.53
N LEU A 321 15.73 -4.02 11.67
CA LEU A 321 15.21 -4.85 12.73
C LEU A 321 14.14 -4.07 13.51
N GLY A 322 13.04 -4.73 13.87
CA GLY A 322 12.00 -4.15 14.72
C GLY A 322 10.63 -4.12 14.07
N TYR A 323 9.81 -3.16 14.48
CA TYR A 323 8.39 -3.11 14.15
C TYR A 323 8.10 -2.13 13.03
N TYR A 324 7.39 -2.60 12.03
CA TYR A 324 6.90 -1.84 10.89
C TYR A 324 5.38 -1.73 10.96
N ARG A 325 4.87 -0.60 10.49
CA ARG A 325 3.44 -0.41 10.23
C ARG A 325 3.21 -0.45 8.72
N LEU A 326 2.35 -1.33 8.24
CA LEU A 326 1.83 -1.29 6.87
C LEU A 326 0.38 -0.81 6.87
N SER A 327 0.13 0.36 6.29
CA SER A 327 -1.22 0.90 6.07
C SER A 327 -1.66 0.62 4.64
N LEU A 328 -2.88 0.11 4.46
CA LEU A 328 -3.53 -0.10 3.17
C LEU A 328 -4.68 0.90 2.99
N PHE A 329 -4.60 1.65 1.90
CA PHE A 329 -5.66 2.53 1.45
C PHE A 329 -6.24 2.04 0.13
N VAL A 330 -7.56 2.02 0.00
CA VAL A 330 -8.23 1.57 -1.24
C VAL A 330 -9.27 2.55 -1.73
N LYS A 331 -9.54 2.52 -3.04
CA LYS A 331 -10.68 3.20 -3.65
C LYS A 331 -11.25 2.40 -4.81
N ASN A 332 -12.47 2.72 -5.20
CA ASN A 332 -13.04 2.21 -6.45
C ASN A 332 -12.27 2.77 -7.66
N ILE A 333 -12.27 2.04 -8.78
CA ILE A 333 -11.60 2.48 -10.02
C ILE A 333 -12.09 3.87 -10.47
N SER A 334 -13.38 4.16 -10.31
CA SER A 334 -14.00 5.46 -10.61
C SER A 334 -14.06 6.42 -9.41
N GLY A 335 -13.52 6.03 -8.25
CA GLY A 335 -13.61 6.81 -7.02
C GLY A 335 -12.56 7.92 -6.94
N GLU A 336 -12.92 9.01 -6.28
CA GLU A 336 -12.02 10.16 -6.11
C GLU A 336 -11.04 9.95 -4.94
N HIS A 337 -11.51 9.50 -3.78
CA HIS A 337 -10.72 9.43 -2.56
C HIS A 337 -10.37 8.01 -2.12
N TYR A 338 -9.14 7.84 -1.64
CA TYR A 338 -8.66 6.65 -0.95
C TYR A 338 -9.16 6.61 0.50
N LYS A 339 -9.51 5.41 0.98
CA LYS A 339 -9.89 5.16 2.38
C LYS A 339 -8.95 4.14 3.01
N ASN A 340 -8.50 4.39 4.23
CA ASN A 340 -7.74 3.39 4.99
C ASN A 340 -8.67 2.21 5.32
N VAL A 341 -8.23 0.98 5.04
CA VAL A 341 -9.03 -0.24 5.26
C VAL A 341 -8.29 -1.32 6.04
N ALA A 342 -6.97 -1.19 6.22
CA ALA A 342 -6.20 -2.06 7.09
C ALA A 342 -4.92 -1.37 7.54
N ASN A 343 -4.52 -1.65 8.79
CA ASN A 343 -3.21 -1.35 9.34
C ASN A 343 -2.65 -2.67 9.89
N LEU A 344 -1.41 -3.01 9.57
CA LEU A 344 -0.77 -4.25 10.02
C LEU A 344 0.53 -3.94 10.75
N LEU A 345 0.72 -4.58 11.91
CA LEU A 345 1.95 -4.54 12.67
C LEU A 345 2.85 -5.72 12.27
N ILE A 346 4.04 -5.43 11.76
CA ILE A 346 4.99 -6.43 11.26
C ILE A 346 6.28 -6.35 12.08
N ARG A 347 6.67 -7.43 12.74
CA ARG A 347 7.98 -7.57 13.39
C ARG A 347 8.97 -8.24 12.45
N CYS A 348 9.97 -7.48 12.01
CA CYS A 348 11.12 -8.02 11.30
C CYS A 348 12.15 -8.57 12.31
N THR A 349 12.50 -9.85 12.18
CA THR A 349 13.51 -10.52 13.02
C THR A 349 14.89 -10.62 12.37
N ASN A 350 14.94 -10.55 11.04
CA ASN A 350 16.19 -10.62 10.28
C ASN A 350 16.11 -9.68 9.07
N PRO A 351 16.71 -8.49 9.11
CA PRO A 351 16.57 -7.49 8.06
C PRO A 351 17.27 -7.88 6.76
N ILE A 352 16.75 -7.38 5.63
CA ILE A 352 17.38 -7.53 4.31
C ILE A 352 18.40 -6.41 4.04
N ASN A 353 19.39 -6.66 3.19
CA ASN A 353 20.36 -5.65 2.80
C ASN A 353 19.71 -4.50 2.00
N HIS A 354 20.14 -3.25 2.24
CA HIS A 354 19.64 -2.07 1.53
C HIS A 354 19.86 -2.13 0.01
N ASN A 355 20.90 -2.84 -0.44
CA ASN A 355 21.21 -3.02 -1.86
C ASN A 355 20.25 -3.98 -2.58
N GLU A 356 19.43 -4.73 -1.82
CA GLU A 356 18.44 -5.68 -2.33
C GLU A 356 17.03 -5.08 -2.46
N LEU A 357 16.86 -3.83 -2.04
CA LEU A 357 15.60 -3.10 -2.14
C LEU A 357 15.15 -2.93 -3.60
N PHE A 358 13.85 -2.69 -3.77
CA PHE A 358 13.27 -2.51 -5.10
C PHE A 358 13.79 -1.25 -5.80
N PRO A 359 13.72 -1.20 -7.14
CA PRO A 359 14.02 0.02 -7.89
C PRO A 359 13.15 1.20 -7.45
N PRO A 360 13.65 2.44 -7.52
CA PRO A 360 12.85 3.63 -7.24
C PRO A 360 11.73 3.82 -8.26
N GLU A 361 10.72 4.58 -7.86
CA GLU A 361 9.61 5.02 -8.73
C GLU A 361 8.88 3.85 -9.40
N LEU A 362 8.60 2.82 -8.61
CA LEU A 362 7.62 1.81 -8.99
C LEU A 362 6.21 2.41 -8.92
N SER A 363 5.44 2.17 -9.97
CA SER A 363 4.01 2.47 -10.02
C SER A 363 3.26 1.58 -9.03
N VAL A 364 2.07 2.03 -8.62
CA VAL A 364 1.11 1.20 -7.87
C VAL A 364 0.66 -0.04 -8.66
N HIS A 365 0.88 -0.03 -9.98
CA HIS A 365 0.63 -1.14 -10.88
C HIS A 365 1.93 -1.89 -11.21
N CYS A 366 2.44 -2.71 -10.29
CA CYS A 366 3.51 -3.65 -10.58
C CYS A 366 2.93 -5.01 -10.97
N GLY A 367 3.45 -5.59 -12.06
CA GLY A 367 2.95 -6.82 -12.67
C GLY A 367 1.63 -6.62 -13.42
N PRO A 368 1.19 -7.65 -14.14
CA PRO A 368 -0.11 -7.63 -14.81
C PRO A 368 -1.26 -7.51 -13.81
N GLY A 369 -2.31 -6.80 -14.21
CA GLY A 369 -3.48 -6.61 -13.37
C GLY A 369 -4.59 -5.82 -14.05
N VAL A 370 -5.36 -5.08 -13.25
CA VAL A 370 -6.49 -4.28 -13.71
C VAL A 370 -6.07 -3.29 -14.82
N SER A 371 -4.97 -2.55 -14.61
CA SER A 371 -4.46 -1.61 -15.62
C SER A 371 -4.07 -2.29 -16.94
N THR A 372 -3.50 -3.49 -16.87
CA THR A 372 -3.11 -4.29 -18.05
C THR A 372 -4.30 -4.65 -18.91
N LYS A 373 -5.36 -5.16 -18.30
CA LYS A 373 -6.62 -5.52 -18.99
C LYS A 373 -7.31 -4.29 -19.59
N LEU A 374 -7.37 -3.19 -18.85
CA LEU A 374 -7.96 -1.93 -19.34
C LEU A 374 -7.25 -1.38 -20.58
N ASN A 375 -5.95 -1.64 -20.70
CA ASN A 375 -5.12 -1.25 -21.84
C ASN A 375 -5.05 -2.31 -22.96
N GLY A 376 -5.94 -3.32 -22.94
CA GLY A 376 -6.09 -4.29 -24.04
C GLY A 376 -5.04 -5.41 -24.06
N LEU A 377 -4.22 -5.54 -23.02
CA LEU A 377 -3.26 -6.61 -22.86
C LEU A 377 -3.81 -7.68 -21.92
N ILE A 378 -3.85 -8.93 -22.37
CA ILE A 378 -4.38 -10.08 -21.62
C ILE A 378 -3.41 -11.25 -21.67
N ASP A 379 -3.65 -12.27 -20.84
CA ASP A 379 -2.91 -13.54 -20.80
C ASP A 379 -1.37 -13.36 -20.81
N PRO A 380 -0.81 -12.68 -19.79
CA PRO A 380 0.62 -12.46 -19.67
C PRO A 380 1.36 -13.79 -19.47
N SER A 381 2.54 -13.95 -20.08
CA SER A 381 3.39 -15.12 -19.81
C SER A 381 4.00 -15.11 -18.41
N HIS A 382 4.08 -13.94 -17.78
CA HIS A 382 4.60 -13.75 -16.43
C HIS A 382 3.52 -13.04 -15.60
N PRO A 383 2.70 -13.76 -14.82
CA PRO A 383 1.62 -13.17 -14.04
C PRO A 383 2.10 -12.44 -12.78
N HIS A 384 3.37 -12.61 -12.41
CA HIS A 384 3.94 -12.02 -11.19
C HIS A 384 4.87 -10.84 -11.52
N PRO A 385 4.91 -9.82 -10.65
CA PRO A 385 5.65 -8.59 -10.89
C PRO A 385 7.18 -8.77 -10.80
N LEU A 386 7.64 -9.76 -10.05
CA LEU A 386 9.06 -10.10 -9.91
C LEU A 386 9.44 -11.24 -10.85
N ILE A 387 10.44 -11.02 -11.69
CA ILE A 387 11.00 -12.02 -12.60
C ILE A 387 12.48 -12.22 -12.26
N ASN A 388 12.88 -13.48 -12.02
CA ASN A 388 14.29 -13.84 -11.83
C ASN A 388 14.83 -14.48 -13.12
N THR A 389 16.01 -14.07 -13.57
CA THR A 389 16.71 -14.70 -14.70
C THR A 389 18.17 -14.98 -14.34
N SER A 390 18.62 -16.20 -14.62
CA SER A 390 20.00 -16.66 -14.44
C SER A 390 20.84 -16.59 -15.71
N SER A 391 20.25 -16.26 -16.86
CA SER A 391 20.96 -16.15 -18.14
C SER A 391 21.20 -14.69 -18.56
N GLY A 392 20.47 -13.76 -17.96
CA GLY A 392 20.35 -12.37 -18.44
C GLY A 392 19.35 -12.22 -19.57
N ALA A 393 18.83 -13.30 -20.16
CA ALA A 393 17.75 -13.23 -21.14
C ALA A 393 16.39 -13.46 -20.49
N CYS A 394 15.37 -12.70 -20.92
CA CYS A 394 13.98 -12.90 -20.52
C CYS A 394 13.05 -12.48 -21.68
N THR A 395 11.88 -13.12 -21.82
CA THR A 395 10.89 -12.71 -22.81
C THR A 395 9.50 -12.70 -22.19
N ILE A 396 8.91 -11.51 -22.09
CA ILE A 396 7.57 -11.29 -21.54
C ILE A 396 6.61 -11.16 -22.71
N THR A 397 5.49 -11.87 -22.66
CA THR A 397 4.50 -11.83 -23.75
C THR A 397 3.11 -11.56 -23.22
N PHE A 398 2.31 -10.88 -24.03
CA PHE A 398 0.88 -10.63 -23.78
C PHE A 398 0.10 -11.01 -25.04
N HIS A 399 -1.11 -11.52 -24.87
CA HIS A 399 -2.10 -11.52 -25.95
C HIS A 399 -2.74 -10.14 -26.04
N THR A 400 -3.14 -9.76 -27.25
CA THR A 400 -3.84 -8.49 -27.49
C THR A 400 -5.12 -8.73 -28.27
N SER A 401 -6.22 -8.17 -27.76
CA SER A 401 -7.56 -8.28 -28.36
C SER A 401 -7.89 -7.12 -29.31
N THR A 402 -7.07 -6.07 -29.32
CA THR A 402 -7.23 -4.88 -30.17
C THR A 402 -5.90 -4.50 -30.82
N ALA A 403 -5.90 -3.53 -31.74
CA ALA A 403 -4.69 -2.96 -32.34
C ALA A 403 -3.90 -2.14 -31.30
N THR A 404 -3.22 -2.85 -30.40
CA THR A 404 -2.48 -2.27 -29.27
C THR A 404 -1.00 -2.17 -29.63
N GLU A 405 -0.48 -0.94 -29.60
CA GLU A 405 0.95 -0.70 -29.63
C GLU A 405 1.51 -0.69 -28.21
N VAL A 406 2.73 -1.17 -28.07
CA VAL A 406 3.44 -1.24 -26.78
C VAL A 406 4.81 -0.62 -26.92
N LEU A 407 5.16 0.18 -25.92
CA LEU A 407 6.47 0.72 -25.68
C LEU A 407 6.99 0.18 -24.35
N SER A 408 8.30 0.00 -24.25
CA SER A 408 8.96 -0.47 -23.04
C SER A 408 10.14 0.43 -22.70
N VAL A 409 10.31 0.76 -21.42
CA VAL A 409 11.47 1.49 -20.89
C VAL A 409 12.15 0.62 -19.84
N LEU A 410 13.45 0.42 -19.99
CA LEU A 410 14.27 -0.40 -19.08
C LEU A 410 15.23 0.51 -18.31
N GLU A 411 15.26 0.36 -16.99
CA GLU A 411 16.08 1.16 -16.07
C GLU A 411 16.81 0.24 -15.09
N GLN A 412 18.01 0.61 -14.63
CA GLN A 412 18.78 -0.13 -13.62
C GLN A 412 18.96 0.71 -12.35
N ASN A 413 18.87 0.07 -11.18
CA ASN A 413 18.91 0.74 -9.87
C ASN A 413 20.30 1.32 -9.52
N ILE A 414 21.37 0.85 -10.17
CA ILE A 414 22.76 1.25 -9.90
C ILE A 414 23.27 1.99 -11.13
N GLY A 415 23.83 3.19 -10.94
CA GLY A 415 24.43 4.04 -11.98
C GLY A 415 25.70 3.44 -12.59
N ARG A 416 25.65 2.19 -13.05
CA ARG A 416 26.70 1.60 -13.87
C ARG A 416 26.62 2.24 -15.25
N ASN A 417 27.73 2.83 -15.68
CA ASN A 417 27.85 3.30 -17.05
C ASN A 417 27.88 2.11 -17.99
N HIS A 418 26.75 1.83 -18.63
CA HIS A 418 26.70 0.86 -19.71
C HIS A 418 27.30 1.47 -20.98
N LEU A 419 28.07 0.68 -21.72
CA LEU A 419 28.59 1.07 -23.04
C LEU A 419 27.48 1.46 -24.03
N TYR A 420 26.28 0.91 -23.85
CA TYR A 420 25.11 1.17 -24.69
C TYR A 420 23.92 1.51 -23.82
N SER A 421 23.06 2.39 -24.32
CA SER A 421 21.81 2.78 -23.64
C SER A 421 20.87 1.59 -23.42
N LEU A 422 20.12 1.60 -22.31
CA LEU A 422 19.26 0.50 -21.89
C LEU A 422 18.09 0.21 -22.85
N ASP A 423 17.68 1.17 -23.67
CA ASP A 423 16.69 0.97 -24.74
C ASP A 423 17.15 -0.11 -25.74
N ARG A 424 18.46 -0.23 -25.97
CA ARG A 424 19.04 -1.23 -26.86
C ARG A 424 19.01 -2.65 -26.29
N TYR A 425 18.69 -2.82 -25.01
CA TYR A 425 18.59 -4.12 -24.36
C TYR A 425 17.14 -4.62 -24.22
N CYS A 426 16.21 -3.88 -24.82
CA CYS A 426 14.81 -4.29 -24.95
C CYS A 426 14.40 -4.31 -26.42
N LEU A 427 13.74 -5.38 -26.86
CA LEU A 427 13.18 -5.51 -28.20
C LEU A 427 11.71 -5.88 -28.12
N VAL A 428 10.85 -4.95 -28.53
CA VAL A 428 9.40 -5.18 -28.65
C VAL A 428 9.09 -5.72 -30.05
N THR A 429 8.30 -6.80 -30.09
CA THR A 429 7.80 -7.42 -31.32
C THR A 429 6.28 -7.47 -31.25
N HIS A 430 5.60 -6.78 -32.18
CA HIS A 430 4.15 -6.79 -32.31
C HIS A 430 3.74 -7.80 -33.37
N LEU A 431 3.03 -8.84 -32.95
CA LEU A 431 2.35 -9.80 -33.83
C LEU A 431 0.85 -9.43 -33.92
N GLU A 432 0.09 -10.20 -34.69
CA GLU A 432 -1.34 -9.93 -34.90
C GLU A 432 -2.15 -9.95 -33.60
N HIS A 433 -1.98 -10.99 -32.79
CA HIS A 433 -2.70 -11.18 -31.52
C HIS A 433 -1.77 -11.34 -30.31
N LYS A 434 -0.49 -11.01 -30.46
CA LYS A 434 0.52 -11.22 -29.42
C LYS A 434 1.60 -10.15 -29.46
N ILE A 435 2.02 -9.70 -28.29
CA ILE A 435 3.15 -8.80 -28.11
C ILE A 435 4.23 -9.54 -27.35
N SER A 436 5.49 -9.33 -27.73
CA SER A 436 6.64 -9.92 -27.08
C SER A 436 7.67 -8.85 -26.77
N ILE A 437 8.07 -8.75 -25.50
CA ILE A 437 9.12 -7.86 -25.00
C ILE A 437 10.31 -8.76 -24.65
N SER A 438 11.33 -8.75 -25.50
CA SER A 438 12.56 -9.52 -25.28
C SER A 438 13.60 -8.67 -24.58
N LEU A 439 14.27 -9.21 -23.57
CA LEU A 439 15.27 -8.53 -22.76
C LEU A 439 16.59 -9.28 -22.83
N HIS A 440 17.68 -8.54 -22.99
CA HIS A 440 19.05 -9.01 -22.85
C HIS A 440 19.74 -8.14 -21.80
N LEU A 441 19.76 -8.55 -20.55
CA LEU A 441 20.27 -7.73 -19.45
C LEU A 441 21.82 -7.73 -19.47
N PRO A 442 22.46 -6.54 -19.44
CA PRO A 442 23.90 -6.43 -19.65
C PRO A 442 24.73 -6.89 -18.46
N THR A 443 24.20 -6.87 -17.25
CA THR A 443 24.95 -7.24 -16.04
C THR A 443 24.04 -7.86 -15.01
N SER A 444 24.61 -8.45 -13.97
CA SER A 444 23.86 -8.83 -12.77
C SER A 444 23.26 -7.59 -12.09
N GLY A 445 22.12 -7.77 -11.42
CA GLY A 445 21.45 -6.71 -10.66
C GLY A 445 19.94 -6.63 -10.88
N CYS A 446 19.34 -5.56 -10.35
CA CYS A 446 17.89 -5.34 -10.36
C CYS A 446 17.50 -4.25 -11.37
N TYR A 447 16.56 -4.59 -12.24
CA TYR A 447 16.06 -3.73 -13.32
C TYR A 447 14.57 -3.45 -13.14
N LYS A 448 14.15 -2.25 -13.53
CA LYS A 448 12.74 -1.86 -13.67
C LYS A 448 12.39 -1.84 -15.15
N LEU A 449 11.40 -2.64 -15.56
CA LEU A 449 10.81 -2.58 -16.89
C LEU A 449 9.45 -1.89 -16.78
N SER A 450 9.31 -0.72 -17.40
CA SER A 450 8.05 0.00 -17.53
C SER A 450 7.41 -0.32 -18.88
N VAL A 451 6.19 -0.84 -18.85
CA VAL A 451 5.40 -1.16 -20.05
C VAL A 451 4.33 -0.09 -20.22
N PHE A 452 4.28 0.49 -21.41
CA PHE A 452 3.29 1.45 -21.84
C PHE A 452 2.52 0.90 -23.03
N ALA A 453 1.23 1.21 -23.13
CA ALA A 453 0.41 0.79 -24.26
C ALA A 453 -0.38 1.96 -24.82
N ARG A 454 -0.74 1.83 -26.09
CA ARG A 454 -1.56 2.76 -26.83
C ARG A 454 -2.53 1.94 -27.67
N ASN A 455 -3.81 2.27 -27.59
CA ASN A 455 -4.79 1.80 -28.56
C ASN A 455 -5.06 2.92 -29.55
N GLN A 456 -4.64 2.74 -30.82
CA GLN A 456 -4.72 3.76 -31.86
C GLN A 456 -6.15 4.27 -32.12
N GLU A 457 -7.18 3.46 -31.83
CA GLU A 457 -8.58 3.82 -32.05
C GLU A 457 -9.16 4.65 -30.90
N LYS A 458 -8.63 4.50 -29.67
CA LYS A 458 -9.18 5.13 -28.47
C LYS A 458 -8.42 6.36 -28.00
N ALA A 459 -7.08 6.35 -28.11
CA ALA A 459 -6.25 7.45 -27.61
C ALA A 459 -4.92 7.57 -28.38
N PRO A 460 -4.46 8.79 -28.70
CA PRO A 460 -3.19 8.98 -29.42
C PRO A 460 -1.95 8.78 -28.52
N GLU A 461 -2.10 8.91 -27.20
CA GLU A 461 -1.00 8.90 -26.22
C GLU A 461 -0.78 7.51 -25.60
N PHE A 462 0.46 7.27 -25.16
CA PHE A 462 0.81 6.06 -24.43
C PHE A 462 0.44 6.20 -22.96
N SER A 463 -0.33 5.26 -22.43
CA SER A 463 -0.65 5.12 -21.01
C SER A 463 0.32 4.14 -20.33
N HIS A 464 0.65 4.39 -19.07
CA HIS A 464 1.38 3.43 -18.25
C HIS A 464 0.50 2.20 -17.98
N VAL A 465 1.05 1.01 -18.21
CA VAL A 465 0.34 -0.25 -18.04
C VAL A 465 0.75 -0.94 -16.74
N CYS A 466 2.03 -1.27 -16.64
CA CYS A 466 2.59 -1.92 -15.46
C CYS A 466 4.11 -1.78 -15.41
N ASN A 467 4.68 -1.98 -14.22
CA ASN A 467 6.10 -2.22 -14.03
C ASN A 467 6.39 -3.70 -13.75
N TYR A 468 7.50 -4.22 -14.28
CA TYR A 468 8.11 -5.44 -13.76
C TYR A 468 9.42 -5.11 -13.06
N VAL A 469 9.71 -5.84 -12.00
CA VAL A 469 11.04 -5.90 -11.38
C VAL A 469 11.73 -7.16 -11.89
N ILE A 470 12.92 -7.00 -12.45
CA ILE A 470 13.66 -8.10 -13.07
C ILE A 470 15.01 -8.22 -12.37
N ARG A 471 15.23 -9.35 -11.70
CA ARG A 471 16.50 -9.67 -11.05
C ARG A 471 17.32 -10.56 -11.97
N CYS A 472 18.44 -10.01 -12.43
CA CYS A 472 19.46 -10.74 -13.17
C CYS A 472 20.52 -11.28 -12.20
N LEU A 473 20.68 -12.60 -12.18
CA LEU A 473 21.70 -13.27 -11.36
C LEU A 473 23.01 -13.52 -12.13
N ALA A 474 22.99 -13.34 -13.45
CA ALA A 474 24.14 -13.58 -14.33
C ALA A 474 24.89 -12.29 -14.65
N ASP A 475 26.22 -12.38 -14.76
CA ASP A 475 27.07 -11.31 -15.27
C ASP A 475 27.63 -11.65 -16.66
N ASN A 476 26.74 -12.07 -17.55
CA ASN A 476 27.10 -12.64 -18.85
C ASN A 476 27.36 -11.59 -19.95
N HIS A 477 27.34 -10.30 -19.62
CA HIS A 477 27.56 -9.19 -20.57
C HIS A 477 26.81 -9.35 -21.90
N MET A 478 25.50 -9.63 -21.82
CA MET A 478 24.67 -9.90 -22.99
C MET A 478 24.77 -8.75 -24.01
N LEU A 479 24.86 -9.09 -25.30
CA LEU A 479 24.95 -8.06 -26.34
C LEU A 479 23.59 -7.37 -26.56
N PRO A 480 23.59 -6.04 -26.79
CA PRO A 480 22.37 -5.30 -27.08
C PRO A 480 21.72 -5.77 -28.39
N PHE A 481 20.41 -5.59 -28.51
CA PHE A 481 19.67 -5.72 -29.76
C PHE A 481 20.10 -4.66 -30.80
N PRO A 482 19.75 -4.83 -32.08
CA PRO A 482 19.97 -3.81 -33.11
C PRO A 482 19.20 -2.54 -32.79
N LYS A 483 19.66 -1.39 -33.29
CA LYS A 483 18.89 -0.16 -33.16
C LYS A 483 17.65 -0.26 -34.06
N VAL A 484 16.47 -0.07 -33.50
CA VAL A 484 15.18 -0.17 -34.20
C VAL A 484 14.69 1.23 -34.59
N TYR A 485 14.07 1.35 -35.76
CA TYR A 485 13.51 2.60 -36.28
C TYR A 485 11.99 2.49 -36.49
N SER A 486 11.30 3.61 -36.70
CA SER A 486 9.83 3.70 -36.79
C SER A 486 9.17 2.91 -37.94
N ALA A 487 9.97 2.48 -38.92
CA ALA A 487 9.51 1.60 -39.99
C ALA A 487 9.38 0.12 -39.52
N TRP A 488 9.93 -0.23 -38.35
CA TRP A 488 9.69 -1.52 -37.70
C TRP A 488 8.32 -1.52 -37.03
N ARG A 489 7.37 -2.28 -37.59
CA ARG A 489 5.95 -2.26 -37.20
C ARG A 489 5.40 -3.65 -37.00
N GLN A 490 4.10 -3.74 -36.72
CA GLN A 490 3.38 -5.00 -36.58
C GLN A 490 3.67 -5.99 -37.73
N GLY A 491 3.93 -7.24 -37.36
CA GLY A 491 4.29 -8.31 -38.30
C GLY A 491 5.78 -8.36 -38.67
N CYS A 492 6.61 -7.41 -38.20
CA CYS A 492 8.06 -7.49 -38.33
C CYS A 492 8.65 -8.37 -37.21
N ILE A 493 9.49 -9.34 -37.58
CA ILE A 493 10.13 -10.28 -36.64
C ILE A 493 11.59 -10.46 -37.02
N LEU A 494 12.50 -10.18 -36.09
CA LEU A 494 13.93 -10.44 -36.25
C LEU A 494 14.26 -11.83 -35.72
N LEU A 495 14.65 -12.73 -36.62
CA LEU A 495 15.04 -14.09 -36.25
C LEU A 495 16.55 -14.19 -36.02
N LYS A 496 17.36 -13.67 -36.97
CA LYS A 496 18.83 -13.61 -36.88
C LYS A 496 19.39 -12.41 -37.67
N PRO A 497 20.53 -11.83 -37.26
CA PRO A 497 21.15 -11.95 -35.94
C PRO A 497 20.32 -11.18 -34.90
N ARG A 498 20.21 -11.71 -33.67
CA ARG A 498 19.50 -11.01 -32.58
C ARG A 498 20.37 -9.97 -31.87
N ALA A 499 21.70 -10.10 -31.93
CA ALA A 499 22.61 -9.08 -31.45
C ALA A 499 22.73 -7.94 -32.48
N GLY A 500 22.78 -6.71 -32.00
CA GLY A 500 23.06 -5.51 -32.78
C GLY A 500 24.55 -5.26 -33.01
N LEU A 501 25.40 -5.99 -32.28
CA LEU A 501 26.85 -6.01 -32.44
C LEU A 501 27.24 -7.31 -33.12
N LEU A 502 27.94 -7.22 -34.24
CA LEU A 502 28.32 -8.35 -35.08
C LEU A 502 29.83 -8.47 -35.12
N ALA A 503 30.34 -9.70 -35.26
CA ALA A 503 31.76 -9.94 -35.49
C ALA A 503 32.22 -9.16 -36.75
N SER A 504 33.32 -8.43 -36.66
CA SER A 504 33.93 -7.77 -37.81
C SER A 504 34.54 -8.79 -38.78
N GLU A 505 34.57 -8.42 -40.06
CA GLU A 505 35.20 -9.20 -41.14
C GLU A 505 34.63 -10.63 -41.27
N SER A 506 33.37 -10.81 -40.88
CA SER A 506 32.66 -12.08 -40.90
C SER A 506 31.47 -12.07 -41.87
N TRP A 507 30.94 -13.26 -42.14
CA TRP A 507 29.72 -13.45 -42.92
C TRP A 507 28.57 -13.90 -42.02
N GLU A 508 27.66 -12.98 -41.73
CA GLU A 508 26.52 -13.21 -40.86
C GLU A 508 25.25 -13.55 -41.64
N THR A 509 24.45 -14.47 -41.11
CA THR A 509 23.17 -14.84 -41.71
C THR A 509 22.05 -13.97 -41.15
N PHE A 510 21.44 -13.18 -42.04
CA PHE A 510 20.26 -12.39 -41.74
C PHE A 510 19.00 -13.20 -42.06
N ARG A 511 18.08 -13.27 -41.10
CA ARG A 511 16.76 -13.89 -41.22
C ARG A 511 15.74 -12.97 -40.56
N VAL A 512 14.84 -12.41 -41.36
CA VAL A 512 13.85 -11.42 -40.89
C VAL A 512 12.51 -11.61 -41.59
N LYS A 513 11.42 -11.49 -40.85
CA LYS A 513 10.06 -11.40 -41.40
C LYS A 513 9.68 -9.93 -41.40
N ILE A 514 9.24 -9.40 -42.54
CA ILE A 514 8.79 -8.01 -42.64
C ILE A 514 7.48 -8.02 -43.43
N ALA A 515 6.38 -7.74 -42.75
CA ALA A 515 5.06 -7.73 -43.36
C ALA A 515 4.96 -6.61 -44.41
N GLY A 516 4.39 -6.91 -45.58
CA GLY A 516 4.21 -5.95 -46.67
C GLY A 516 5.50 -5.50 -47.39
N ALA A 517 6.66 -6.07 -47.08
CA ALA A 517 7.89 -5.74 -47.79
C ALA A 517 7.88 -6.33 -49.21
N HIS A 518 8.17 -5.48 -50.21
CA HIS A 518 8.41 -5.93 -51.57
C HIS A 518 9.87 -6.33 -51.81
N LYS A 519 10.81 -5.64 -51.14
CA LYS A 519 12.24 -5.90 -51.24
C LYS A 519 12.93 -5.57 -49.93
N VAL A 520 13.87 -6.40 -49.50
CA VAL A 520 14.65 -6.23 -48.27
C VAL A 520 16.14 -6.31 -48.59
N VAL A 521 16.90 -5.32 -48.13
CA VAL A 521 18.32 -5.17 -48.44
C VAL A 521 19.07 -4.83 -47.16
N VAL A 522 20.27 -5.40 -47.00
CA VAL A 522 21.24 -4.93 -46.00
C VAL A 522 22.28 -4.06 -46.69
N ILE A 523 22.35 -2.80 -46.27
CA ILE A 523 23.30 -1.81 -46.76
C ILE A 523 24.45 -1.76 -45.76
N GLY A 524 25.61 -2.26 -46.16
CA GLY A 524 26.87 -2.19 -45.43
C GLY A 524 28.03 -1.95 -46.40
N PRO A 525 29.24 -2.47 -46.13
CA PRO A 525 30.36 -2.42 -47.08
C PRO A 525 30.00 -2.98 -48.45
N LYS A 526 29.17 -4.04 -48.47
CA LYS A 526 28.55 -4.59 -49.67
C LYS A 526 27.04 -4.60 -49.51
N LYS A 527 26.34 -3.95 -50.45
CA LYS A 527 24.88 -3.99 -50.54
C LYS A 527 24.44 -5.43 -50.88
N THR A 528 23.62 -6.03 -50.03
CA THR A 528 23.17 -7.41 -50.17
C THR A 528 21.65 -7.48 -50.12
N GLU A 529 21.03 -7.98 -51.19
CA GLU A 529 19.59 -8.22 -51.24
C GLU A 529 19.26 -9.59 -50.63
N LEU A 530 18.29 -9.60 -49.72
CA LEU A 530 17.83 -10.83 -49.08
C LEU A 530 16.80 -11.53 -49.96
N GLN A 531 16.78 -12.85 -49.92
CA GLN A 531 15.87 -13.69 -50.70
C GLN A 531 14.65 -14.07 -49.88
N LEU A 532 13.46 -13.97 -50.46
CA LEU A 532 12.22 -14.38 -49.81
C LEU A 532 12.05 -15.90 -49.88
N THR A 533 12.00 -16.54 -48.72
CA THR A 533 11.75 -17.98 -48.59
C THR A 533 10.25 -18.32 -48.67
N LYS A 534 9.93 -19.60 -48.86
CA LYS A 534 8.54 -20.11 -48.89
C LYS A 534 7.73 -19.76 -47.63
N ASN A 535 8.40 -19.60 -46.49
CA ASN A 535 7.77 -19.28 -45.20
C ASN A 535 7.62 -17.77 -44.96
N LYS A 536 7.72 -16.95 -46.03
CA LYS A 536 7.66 -15.48 -45.97
C LYS A 536 8.75 -14.86 -45.07
N ILE A 537 9.93 -15.50 -45.00
CA ILE A 537 11.11 -15.00 -44.28
C ILE A 537 12.15 -14.54 -45.31
N TRP A 538 12.68 -13.33 -45.15
CA TRP A 538 13.79 -12.80 -45.93
C TRP A 538 15.12 -13.30 -45.35
N GLU A 539 15.92 -13.96 -46.17
CA GLU A 539 17.16 -14.62 -45.75
C GLU A 539 18.34 -14.35 -46.70
N GLY A 540 19.54 -14.18 -46.14
CA GLY A 540 20.77 -14.00 -46.91
C GLY A 540 22.00 -13.86 -46.04
N ARG A 541 23.19 -14.15 -46.61
CA ARG A 541 24.48 -13.96 -45.93
C ARG A 541 25.04 -12.59 -46.27
N VAL A 542 25.42 -11.83 -45.25
CA VAL A 542 25.89 -10.45 -45.38
C VAL A 542 27.28 -10.33 -44.77
N TYR A 543 28.19 -9.70 -45.51
CA TYR A 543 29.53 -9.39 -45.02
C TYR A 543 29.52 -8.17 -44.10
N THR A 544 30.06 -8.31 -42.88
CA THR A 544 29.98 -7.29 -41.83
C THR A 544 30.99 -6.16 -42.00
N GLY A 545 32.09 -6.39 -42.70
CA GLY A 545 33.14 -5.40 -42.93
C GLY A 545 34.07 -5.15 -41.73
N PRO A 546 35.03 -4.23 -41.90
CA PRO A 546 36.00 -3.91 -40.84
C PRO A 546 35.31 -3.38 -39.58
N PRO A 547 35.96 -3.42 -38.40
CA PRO A 547 35.40 -2.92 -37.15
C PRO A 547 34.85 -1.49 -37.26
N GLY A 548 33.67 -1.24 -36.68
CA GLY A 548 33.01 0.06 -36.72
C GLY A 548 32.07 0.26 -37.92
N SER A 549 32.03 -0.67 -38.88
CA SER A 549 31.10 -0.63 -40.02
C SER A 549 29.64 -0.65 -39.55
N LEU A 550 28.82 0.20 -40.18
CA LEU A 550 27.39 0.28 -39.90
C LEU A 550 26.61 -0.47 -40.98
N LEU A 551 25.87 -1.50 -40.57
CA LEU A 551 24.95 -2.23 -41.45
C LEU A 551 23.52 -1.75 -41.20
N LYS A 552 22.81 -1.36 -42.25
CA LYS A 552 21.42 -0.88 -42.20
C LYS A 552 20.52 -1.86 -42.94
N LEU A 553 19.57 -2.45 -42.23
CA LEU A 553 18.49 -3.22 -42.84
C LEU A 553 17.46 -2.24 -43.38
N ALA A 554 17.25 -2.26 -44.69
CA ALA A 554 16.38 -1.33 -45.42
C ALA A 554 15.30 -2.09 -46.20
N VAL A 555 14.11 -1.50 -46.26
CA VAL A 555 12.91 -2.12 -46.83
C VAL A 555 12.31 -1.19 -47.88
N LYS A 556 11.83 -1.78 -48.98
CA LYS A 556 10.98 -1.11 -49.96
C LYS A 556 9.57 -1.68 -49.86
N SER A 557 8.59 -0.82 -49.55
CA SER A 557 7.20 -1.20 -49.28
C SER A 557 6.36 -1.44 -50.53
N SER A 558 6.70 -0.83 -51.67
CA SER A 558 6.00 -1.03 -52.95
C SER A 558 6.96 -0.99 -54.14
N GLN A 559 6.58 -1.55 -55.29
CA GLN A 559 7.41 -1.51 -56.51
C GLN A 559 7.74 -0.08 -56.95
N ASN A 560 6.79 0.83 -56.78
CA ASN A 560 6.88 2.22 -57.24
C ASN A 560 7.55 3.16 -56.22
N ALA A 561 7.90 2.68 -55.02
CA ALA A 561 8.60 3.50 -54.04
C ALA A 561 10.03 3.83 -54.51
N ASN A 562 10.38 5.11 -54.60
CA ASN A 562 11.72 5.55 -55.00
C ASN A 562 12.75 5.51 -53.86
N THR A 563 12.28 5.35 -52.62
CA THR A 563 13.10 5.34 -51.42
C THR A 563 12.99 3.99 -50.70
N MET A 564 14.00 3.69 -49.87
CA MET A 564 13.97 2.56 -48.94
C MET A 564 14.00 3.10 -47.52
N ASP A 565 13.17 2.55 -46.66
CA ASP A 565 13.12 2.91 -45.25
C ASP A 565 14.08 2.03 -44.45
N ILE A 566 14.90 2.64 -43.60
CA ILE A 566 15.76 1.90 -42.68
C ILE A 566 14.90 1.41 -41.52
N VAL A 567 14.86 0.10 -41.30
CA VAL A 567 14.08 -0.51 -40.21
C VAL A 567 14.94 -0.86 -39.00
N MET A 568 16.21 -1.24 -39.23
CA MET A 568 17.16 -1.59 -38.16
C MET A 568 18.60 -1.23 -38.55
N SER A 569 19.47 -1.00 -37.56
CA SER A 569 20.91 -0.91 -37.77
C SER A 569 21.74 -1.72 -36.78
N PHE A 570 22.86 -2.24 -37.30
CA PHE A 570 23.82 -3.12 -36.64
C PHE A 570 25.22 -2.52 -36.80
N LYS A 571 26.12 -2.82 -35.87
CA LYS A 571 27.50 -2.34 -35.92
C LYS A 571 28.45 -3.53 -35.88
N SER A 572 29.46 -3.55 -36.74
CA SER A 572 30.55 -4.51 -36.64
C SER A 572 31.52 -4.10 -35.52
N GLN A 573 32.05 -5.07 -34.82
CA GLN A 573 33.02 -4.85 -33.75
C GLN A 573 34.05 -5.98 -33.78
N THR A 574 35.29 -5.65 -33.41
CA THR A 574 36.32 -6.65 -33.13
C THR A 574 35.77 -7.64 -32.11
N ASN A 575 35.90 -8.94 -32.37
CA ASN A 575 35.49 -9.98 -31.43
C ASN A 575 36.13 -9.67 -30.06
N PHE A 576 35.31 -9.33 -29.07
CA PHE A 576 35.72 -9.58 -27.70
C PHE A 576 35.67 -11.11 -27.57
N SER A 577 36.84 -11.75 -27.53
CA SER A 577 36.93 -12.94 -26.70
C SER A 577 36.39 -12.51 -25.34
N VAL A 578 35.29 -13.12 -24.91
CA VAL A 578 34.90 -13.11 -23.50
C VAL A 578 36.03 -13.84 -22.79
N ASN A 579 37.10 -13.12 -22.45
CA ASN A 579 38.12 -13.61 -21.56
C ASN A 579 37.51 -13.55 -20.17
N ASP A 580 37.43 -14.71 -19.53
CA ASP A 580 37.44 -14.83 -18.07
C ASP A 580 38.53 -13.89 -17.54
N GLY A 581 38.09 -12.80 -16.90
CA GLY A 581 38.94 -11.71 -16.44
C GLY A 581 39.10 -11.74 -14.93
N THR A 582 39.64 -12.82 -14.37
CA THR A 582 40.42 -12.74 -13.14
C THR A 582 41.77 -12.08 -13.47
N SER A 583 41.89 -10.77 -13.22
CA SER A 583 43.13 -9.99 -12.95
C SER A 583 42.89 -8.52 -13.34
N GLY A 584 43.13 -7.50 -12.52
CA GLY A 584 43.62 -7.40 -11.15
C GLY A 584 43.25 -6.03 -10.58
#